data_AF-A0A6C0HKV0-F1
#
_entry.id   AF-A0A6C0HKV0-F1
#
_cell.length_a   1.000
_cell.length_b   1.000
_cell.length_c   1.000
_cell.angle_alpha   90.00
_cell.angle_beta   90.00
_cell.angle_gamma   90.00
#
_symmetry.space_group_name_H-M   'P 1'
#
loop_
_entity.id
_entity.type
_entity.pdbx_description
1 polymer ?
#
loop_
_entity_poly.entity_id
_entity_poly.type
_entity_poly.pdbx_seq_one_letter_code
_entity_poly.pdbx_strand_id
1 'polypeptide(L)'
;MSKMSLTVEQEVAVQLVYGDARAAAELILKNESMSDYMKVTKLMSELMKILERARPNGAKLSGANKKAVALALLGRLISEVVQESSMLASLLSTVESVGEHLLETLADIGRSLNLSVEQEKVAEAVCDGCCAVLQAILKK
;
A
#
# COMPACT_ATOMS: atom_id res chain seq x y z
N MET A 1 4.20 21.74 0.31
CA MET A 1 3.39 20.84 -0.56
C MET A 1 2.88 21.52 -1.84
N SER A 2 3.40 21.13 -3.01
CA SER A 2 2.80 21.50 -4.30
C SER A 2 1.41 20.87 -4.41
N LYS A 3 0.42 21.63 -4.87
CA LYS A 3 -0.98 21.19 -4.99
C LYS A 3 -1.06 20.15 -6.13
N MET A 4 -0.72 18.89 -5.84
CA MET A 4 -0.88 17.81 -6.80
C MET A 4 -2.38 17.61 -7.04
N SER A 5 -2.86 18.02 -8.21
CA SER A 5 -4.21 17.69 -8.64
C SER A 5 -4.25 16.20 -8.96
N LEU A 6 -5.11 15.47 -8.27
CA LEU A 6 -5.36 14.07 -8.61
C LEU A 6 -6.05 13.96 -9.97
N THR A 7 -5.77 12.88 -10.69
CA THR A 7 -6.51 12.52 -11.90
C THR A 7 -7.88 11.96 -11.53
N VAL A 8 -8.79 11.87 -12.50
CA VAL A 8 -10.13 11.27 -12.29
C VAL A 8 -10.04 9.84 -11.75
N GLU A 9 -9.12 9.03 -12.28
CA GLU A 9 -8.89 7.66 -11.81
C GLU A 9 -8.43 7.63 -10.35
N GLN A 10 -7.53 8.55 -9.98
CA GLN A 10 -7.00 8.66 -8.62
C GLN A 10 -8.08 9.13 -7.63
N GLU A 11 -8.95 10.06 -8.05
CA GLU A 11 -10.09 10.49 -7.23
C GLU A 11 -11.10 9.37 -6.99
N VAL A 12 -11.40 8.56 -8.01
CA VAL A 12 -12.25 7.37 -7.86
C VAL A 12 -11.63 6.39 -6.86
N ALA A 13 -10.31 6.18 -6.95
CA ALA A 13 -9.60 5.33 -6.00
C ALA A 13 -9.67 5.88 -4.57
N VAL A 14 -9.47 7.20 -4.39
CA VAL A 14 -9.62 7.87 -3.09
C VAL A 14 -11.01 7.61 -2.52
N GLN A 15 -12.07 7.88 -3.28
CA GLN A 15 -13.45 7.70 -2.82
C GLN A 15 -13.74 6.25 -2.42
N LEU A 16 -13.26 5.28 -3.22
CA LEU A 16 -13.45 3.86 -2.98
C LEU A 16 -12.84 3.41 -1.63
N VAL A 17 -11.68 3.95 -1.27
CA VAL A 17 -10.89 3.46 -0.13
C VAL A 17 -10.95 4.36 1.10
N TYR A 18 -11.57 5.54 1.00
CA TYR A 18 -11.50 6.58 2.02
C TYR A 18 -12.02 6.12 3.39
N GLY A 19 -13.09 5.33 3.43
CA GLY A 19 -13.66 4.82 4.69
C GLY A 19 -12.65 3.99 5.48
N ASP A 20 -12.05 2.98 4.84
CA ASP A 20 -11.03 2.11 5.45
C ASP A 20 -9.77 2.92 5.82
N ALA A 21 -9.35 3.83 4.94
CA ALA A 21 -8.20 4.68 5.16
C ALA A 21 -8.39 5.59 6.38
N ARG A 22 -9.59 6.17 6.53
CA ARG A 22 -9.94 7.03 7.66
C ARG A 22 -9.98 6.25 8.97
N ALA A 23 -10.59 5.06 8.97
CA ALA A 23 -10.61 4.19 10.15
C ALA A 23 -9.18 3.82 10.61
N ALA A 24 -8.30 3.49 9.67
CA ALA A 24 -6.89 3.23 9.97
C ALA A 24 -6.17 4.47 10.53
N ALA A 25 -6.41 5.64 9.93
CA ALA A 25 -5.82 6.89 10.39
C ALA A 25 -6.25 7.25 11.82
N GLU A 26 -7.54 7.11 12.15
CA GLU A 26 -8.01 7.38 13.51
C GLU A 26 -7.38 6.45 14.55
N LEU A 27 -7.18 5.18 14.23
CA LEU A 27 -6.55 4.21 15.13
C LEU A 27 -5.05 4.48 15.32
N ILE A 28 -4.35 4.87 14.25
CA ILE A 28 -2.88 5.04 14.27
C ILE A 28 -2.50 6.41 14.81
N LEU A 29 -3.13 7.48 14.33
CA LEU A 29 -2.73 8.85 14.65
C LEU A 29 -3.05 9.24 16.10
N LYS A 30 -4.10 8.67 16.69
CA LYS A 30 -4.47 8.89 18.10
C LYS A 30 -3.68 8.01 19.07
N ASN A 31 -2.75 7.18 18.59
CA ASN A 31 -1.95 6.32 19.45
C ASN A 31 -0.78 7.10 20.08
N GLU A 32 -0.92 7.44 21.36
CA GLU A 32 0.08 8.22 22.11
C GLU A 32 1.39 7.48 22.35
N SER A 33 1.40 6.13 22.31
CA SER A 33 2.62 5.34 22.51
C SER A 33 3.51 5.25 21.27
N MET A 34 3.06 5.80 20.12
CA MET A 34 3.84 5.80 18.87
C MET A 34 4.48 7.15 18.62
N SER A 35 5.75 7.14 18.23
CA SER A 35 6.39 8.35 17.71
C SER A 35 5.76 8.78 16.38
N ASP A 36 5.88 10.05 16.03
CA ASP A 36 5.32 10.58 14.78
C ASP A 36 5.86 9.86 13.54
N TYR A 37 7.15 9.51 13.55
CA TYR A 37 7.77 8.67 12.52
C TYR A 37 7.10 7.31 12.39
N MET A 38 6.81 6.63 13.51
CA MET A 38 6.12 5.36 13.51
C MET A 38 4.68 5.49 13.03
N LYS A 39 3.97 6.56 13.44
CA LYS A 39 2.60 6.84 12.98
C LYS A 39 2.57 7.00 11.46
N VAL A 40 3.44 7.84 10.90
CA VAL A 40 3.55 8.06 9.44
C VAL A 40 3.89 6.76 8.72
N THR A 41 4.90 6.03 9.20
CA THR A 41 5.33 4.78 8.57
C THR A 41 4.22 3.73 8.56
N LYS A 42 3.54 3.57 9.69
CA LYS A 42 2.47 2.58 9.85
C LYS A 42 1.24 2.96 9.04
N LEU A 43 0.84 4.23 9.05
CA LEU A 43 -0.29 4.69 8.25
C LEU A 43 0.00 4.54 6.75
N MET A 44 1.18 4.92 6.27
CA MET A 44 1.57 4.72 4.88
C MET A 44 1.53 3.23 4.47
N SER A 45 2.01 2.35 5.33
CA SER A 45 1.98 0.90 5.09
C SER A 45 0.54 0.37 4.98
N GLU A 46 -0.37 0.81 5.86
CA GLU A 46 -1.79 0.43 5.78
C GLU A 46 -2.47 0.99 4.54
N LEU A 47 -2.20 2.25 4.16
CA LEU A 47 -2.70 2.84 2.92
C LEU A 47 -2.28 2.02 1.70
N MET A 48 -1.01 1.60 1.62
CA MET A 48 -0.53 0.75 0.53
C MET A 48 -1.23 -0.61 0.49
N LYS A 49 -1.48 -1.25 1.63
CA LYS A 49 -2.24 -2.52 1.69
C LYS A 49 -3.68 -2.35 1.23
N ILE A 50 -4.33 -1.24 1.59
CA ILE A 50 -5.69 -0.92 1.14
C ILE A 50 -5.69 -0.72 -0.38
N LEU A 51 -4.76 0.07 -0.91
CA LEU A 51 -4.64 0.36 -2.33
C LEU A 51 -4.22 -0.85 -3.18
N GLU A 52 -3.49 -1.81 -2.61
CA GLU A 52 -3.16 -3.07 -3.29
C GLU A 52 -4.41 -3.94 -3.54
N ARG A 53 -5.39 -3.87 -2.63
CA ARG A 53 -6.65 -4.60 -2.71
C ARG A 53 -7.70 -3.85 -3.53
N ALA A 54 -7.57 -2.53 -3.65
CA ALA A 54 -8.51 -1.69 -4.37
C ALA A 54 -8.61 -2.06 -5.87
N ARG A 55 -9.85 -2.05 -6.38
CA ARG A 55 -10.16 -2.26 -7.79
C ARG A 55 -11.08 -1.16 -8.33
N PRO A 56 -10.60 0.10 -8.42
CA PRO A 56 -11.38 1.15 -9.04
C PRO A 56 -11.74 0.74 -10.48
N ASN A 57 -13.03 0.81 -10.82
CA ASN A 57 -13.55 0.36 -12.11
C ASN A 57 -13.19 -1.09 -12.47
N GLY A 58 -13.00 -1.96 -11.47
CA GLY A 58 -12.68 -3.37 -11.67
C GLY A 58 -11.21 -3.68 -11.99
N ALA A 59 -10.34 -2.67 -12.12
CA ALA A 59 -8.93 -2.84 -12.49
C ALA A 59 -7.97 -2.60 -11.31
N LYS A 60 -6.79 -3.25 -11.34
CA LYS A 60 -5.71 -2.95 -10.39
C LYS A 60 -5.15 -1.56 -10.67
N LEU A 61 -4.87 -0.80 -9.61
CA LEU A 61 -4.12 0.45 -9.73
C LEU A 61 -2.67 0.18 -10.15
N SER A 62 -2.16 1.03 -11.04
CA SER A 62 -0.72 1.09 -11.35
C SER A 62 0.08 1.52 -10.12
N GLY A 63 1.36 1.16 -10.06
CA GLY A 63 2.24 1.57 -8.96
C GLY A 63 2.33 3.10 -8.79
N ALA A 64 2.36 3.84 -9.91
CA ALA A 64 2.37 5.30 -9.91
C ALA A 64 1.07 5.88 -9.33
N ASN A 65 -0.10 5.33 -9.71
CA ASN A 65 -1.37 5.76 -9.15
C ASN A 65 -1.48 5.43 -7.66
N LYS A 66 -1.00 4.26 -7.21
CA LYS A 66 -0.93 3.91 -5.78
C LYS A 66 -0.09 4.92 -4.99
N LYS A 67 1.11 5.26 -5.49
CA LYS A 67 2.01 6.24 -4.84
C LYS A 67 1.32 7.60 -4.69
N ALA A 68 0.73 8.12 -5.78
CA ALA A 68 0.04 9.41 -5.77
C ALA A 68 -1.15 9.43 -4.81
N VAL A 69 -2.00 8.41 -4.86
CA VAL A 69 -3.18 8.30 -3.99
C VAL A 69 -2.79 8.14 -2.53
N ALA A 70 -1.75 7.33 -2.23
CA ALA A 70 -1.28 7.14 -0.86
C ALA A 70 -0.77 8.45 -0.23
N LEU A 71 0.04 9.23 -0.95
CA LEU A 71 0.53 10.53 -0.46
C LEU A 71 -0.61 11.53 -0.23
N ALA A 72 -1.57 11.59 -1.17
CA ALA A 72 -2.72 12.48 -1.06
C ALA A 72 -3.60 12.10 0.14
N LEU A 73 -3.92 10.81 0.30
CA LEU A 73 -4.67 10.32 1.46
C LEU A 73 -3.93 10.58 2.76
N LEU A 74 -2.61 10.35 2.80
CA LEU A 74 -1.83 10.54 4.02
C LEU A 74 -1.88 11.99 4.51
N GLY A 75 -1.60 12.96 3.63
CA GLY A 75 -1.65 14.38 3.99
C GLY A 75 -3.06 14.82 4.40
N ARG A 76 -4.08 14.36 3.66
CA ARG A 76 -5.49 14.67 3.95
C ARG A 76 -5.92 14.12 5.30
N LEU A 77 -5.65 12.85 5.57
CA LEU A 77 -6.05 12.17 6.81
C LEU A 77 -5.34 12.73 8.04
N ILE A 78 -4.04 13.04 7.92
CA ILE A 78 -3.30 13.73 8.99
C ILE A 78 -3.98 15.07 9.32
N SER A 79 -4.30 15.86 8.29
CA SER A 79 -4.94 17.18 8.46
C SER A 79 -6.35 17.10 9.03
N GLU A 80 -7.10 16.04 8.72
CA GLU A 80 -8.48 15.86 9.18
C GLU A 80 -8.58 15.24 10.58
N VAL A 81 -7.63 14.37 10.96
CA VAL A 81 -7.69 13.62 12.23
C VAL A 81 -6.94 14.32 13.36
N VAL A 82 -5.84 15.02 13.06
CA VAL A 82 -4.97 15.64 14.06
C VAL A 82 -5.40 17.09 14.29
N GLN A 83 -5.86 17.39 15.50
CA GLN A 83 -6.31 18.73 15.88
C GLN A 83 -5.19 19.57 16.52
N GLU A 84 -4.16 18.93 17.07
CA GLU A 84 -3.05 19.60 17.73
C GLU A 84 -2.04 20.13 16.71
N SER A 85 -1.84 21.44 16.67
CA SER A 85 -1.04 22.11 15.64
C SER A 85 0.44 21.70 15.61
N SER A 86 1.04 21.44 16.77
CA SER A 86 2.44 20.98 16.92
C SER A 86 2.62 19.57 16.34
N MET A 87 1.75 18.64 16.72
CA MET A 87 1.74 17.27 16.19
C MET A 87 1.45 17.26 14.69
N LEU A 88 0.50 18.07 14.23
CA LEU A 88 0.17 18.21 12.82
C LEU A 88 1.39 18.64 11.99
N ALA A 89 2.09 19.70 12.42
CA ALA A 89 3.29 20.17 11.74
C ALA A 89 4.41 19.11 11.72
N SER A 90 4.63 18.43 12.85
CA SER A 90 5.61 17.34 12.97
C SER A 90 5.33 16.18 12.01
N LEU A 91 4.07 15.72 11.97
CA LEU A 91 3.64 14.63 11.10
C LEU A 91 3.78 15.00 9.62
N LEU A 92 3.32 16.20 9.22
CA LEU A 92 3.44 16.66 7.83
C LEU A 92 4.90 16.84 7.41
N SER A 93 5.75 17.38 8.28
CA SER A 93 7.20 17.48 8.02
C SER A 93 7.85 16.11 7.86
N THR A 94 7.41 15.13 8.65
CA THR A 94 7.88 13.74 8.52
C THR A 94 7.48 13.15 7.18
N VAL A 95 6.23 13.37 6.74
CA VAL A 95 5.76 12.94 5.42
C VAL A 95 6.60 13.55 4.30
N GLU A 96 6.88 14.86 4.36
CA GLU A 96 7.73 15.53 3.36
C GLU A 96 9.16 14.96 3.35
N SER A 97 9.70 14.59 4.51
CA SER A 97 11.07 14.06 4.61
C SER A 97 11.21 12.62 4.14
N VAL A 98 10.24 11.74 4.39
CA VAL A 98 10.43 10.28 4.17
C VAL A 98 9.34 9.60 3.34
N GLY A 99 8.24 10.28 3.06
CA GLY A 99 7.06 9.67 2.45
C GLY A 99 7.31 9.02 1.09
N GLU A 100 8.04 9.71 0.20
CA GLU A 100 8.33 9.18 -1.13
C GLU A 100 9.24 7.96 -1.10
N HIS A 101 10.34 8.04 -0.35
CA HIS A 101 11.30 6.94 -0.23
C HIS A 101 10.70 5.70 0.43
N LEU A 102 9.84 5.92 1.45
CA LEU A 102 9.11 4.84 2.10
C LEU A 102 8.17 4.13 1.11
N LEU A 103 7.47 4.88 0.26
CA LEU A 103 6.58 4.30 -0.74
C LEU A 103 7.32 3.47 -1.80
N GLU A 104 8.50 3.93 -2.21
CA GLU A 104 9.36 3.17 -3.12
C GLU A 104 9.80 1.85 -2.47
N THR A 105 10.26 1.91 -1.23
CA THR A 105 10.63 0.72 -0.46
C THR A 105 9.46 -0.27 -0.33
N LEU A 106 8.27 0.23 0.00
CA LEU A 106 7.06 -0.61 0.12
C LEU A 106 6.65 -1.21 -1.23
N ALA A 107 6.77 -0.46 -2.32
CA ALA A 107 6.51 -0.95 -3.66
C ALA A 107 7.53 -2.03 -4.09
N ASP A 108 8.80 -1.86 -3.75
CA ASP A 108 9.86 -2.84 -4.01
C ASP A 108 9.63 -4.15 -3.26
N ILE A 109 9.30 -4.07 -1.98
CA ILE A 109 8.94 -5.24 -1.17
C ILE A 109 7.69 -5.92 -1.75
N GLY A 110 6.67 -5.15 -2.14
CA GLY A 110 5.48 -5.70 -2.78
C GLY A 110 5.79 -6.45 -4.09
N ARG A 111 6.72 -5.95 -4.89
CA ARG A 111 7.16 -6.63 -6.12
C ARG A 111 7.95 -7.89 -5.83
N SER A 112 8.91 -7.86 -4.90
CA SER A 112 9.75 -9.01 -4.59
C SER A 112 8.93 -10.18 -4.04
N LEU A 113 7.97 -9.90 -3.15
CA LEU A 113 7.08 -10.92 -2.59
C LEU A 113 6.17 -11.56 -3.66
N ASN A 114 5.64 -10.76 -4.60
CA ASN A 114 4.82 -11.30 -5.70
C ASN A 114 5.64 -12.22 -6.63
N LEU A 115 6.91 -11.90 -6.89
CA LEU A 115 7.79 -12.74 -7.71
C LEU A 115 8.07 -14.08 -7.03
N SER A 116 8.29 -14.11 -5.71
CA SER A 116 8.51 -15.35 -4.97
C SER A 116 7.30 -16.28 -5.03
N VAL A 117 6.08 -15.75 -4.91
CA VAL A 117 4.84 -16.54 -4.99
C VAL A 117 4.64 -17.15 -6.38
N GLU A 118 4.92 -16.40 -7.45
CA GLU A 118 4.80 -16.92 -8.81
C GLU A 118 5.88 -17.97 -9.12
N GLN A 119 7.10 -17.81 -8.59
CA GLN A 119 8.15 -18.83 -8.72
C GLN A 119 7.79 -20.14 -8.00
N GLU A 120 7.16 -20.06 -6.83
CA GLU A 120 6.71 -21.23 -6.07
C GLU A 120 5.60 -21.99 -6.83
N LYS A 121 4.61 -21.28 -7.40
CA LYS A 121 3.57 -21.92 -8.24
C LYS A 121 4.14 -22.60 -9.48
N VAL A 122 5.14 -21.98 -10.13
CA VAL A 122 5.80 -22.61 -11.29
C VAL A 122 6.58 -23.85 -10.84
N ALA A 123 7.27 -23.79 -9.70
CA ALA A 123 7.98 -24.95 -9.16
C ALA A 123 7.04 -26.11 -8.81
N GLU A 124 5.90 -25.81 -8.20
CA GLU A 124 4.86 -26.79 -7.86
C GLU A 124 4.25 -27.41 -9.12
N ALA A 125 3.89 -26.60 -10.12
CA ALA A 125 3.38 -27.08 -11.40
C ALA A 125 4.38 -27.97 -12.17
N VAL A 126 5.68 -27.65 -12.11
CA VAL A 126 6.74 -28.48 -12.71
C VAL A 126 6.91 -29.80 -11.96
N CYS A 127 6.81 -29.79 -10.63
CA CYS A 127 6.90 -31.00 -9.81
C CYS A 127 5.75 -31.97 -10.09
N ASP A 128 4.52 -31.45 -10.19
CA ASP A 128 3.33 -32.23 -10.52
C ASP A 128 3.38 -32.81 -11.94
N GLY A 129 3.83 -32.00 -12.91
CA GLY A 129 4.04 -32.45 -14.29
C GLY A 129 5.07 -33.59 -14.39
N CYS A 130 6.20 -33.48 -13.69
CA CYS A 130 7.23 -34.53 -13.65
C CYS A 130 6.74 -35.81 -12.98
N CYS A 131 6.01 -35.71 -11.86
CA CYS A 131 5.43 -36.87 -11.19
C CYS A 131 4.37 -37.58 -12.05
N ALA A 132 3.53 -36.83 -12.76
CA ALA A 132 2.53 -37.39 -13.66
C ALA A 132 3.18 -38.17 -14.82
N VAL A 133 4.28 -37.66 -15.39
CA VAL A 133 5.04 -38.35 -16.45
C VAL A 133 5.68 -39.64 -15.93
N LEU A 134 6.30 -39.60 -14.74
CA LEU A 134 6.91 -40.79 -14.12
C LEU A 134 5.88 -41.88 -13.82
N GLN A 135 4.70 -41.50 -13.32
CA GLN A 135 3.61 -42.46 -13.06
C GLN A 135 3.03 -43.06 -14.36
N ALA A 136 3.00 -42.29 -15.45
CA ALA A 136 2.55 -42.80 -16.75
C ALA A 136 3.55 -43.80 -17.37
N ILE A 137 4.84 -43.63 -17.10
CA ILE A 137 5.90 -44.56 -17.56
C ILE A 137 5.88 -45.85 -16.73
N LEU A 138 5.65 -45.77 -15.42
CA LEU A 138 5.66 -46.92 -14.49
C LEU A 138 4.39 -47.80 -14.54
N LYS A 139 3.31 -47.34 -15.19
CA LYS A 139 2.05 -48.09 -15.38
C LYS A 139 1.96 -48.85 -16.71
N LYS A 140 3.04 -48.90 -17.49
CA LYS A 140 3.19 -49.78 -18.66
C LYS A 140 4.03 -51.00 -18.29
#